data_AF-A0A973B2W5-F1
#
_entry.id   AF-A0A973B2W5-F1
#
_cell.length_a   1.000
_cell.length_b   1.000
_cell.length_c   1.000
_cell.angle_alpha   90.00
_cell.angle_beta   90.00
_cell.angle_gamma   90.00
#
_symmetry.space_group_name_H-M   'P 1'
#
loop_
_entity.id
_entity.type
_entity.pdbx_description
1 polymer ?
#
loop_
_entity_poly.entity_id
_entity_poly.type
_entity_poly.pdbx_seq_one_letter_code
_entity_poly.pdbx_strand_id
1 'polypeptide(L)' 'MTVKQADAAQPSDPSLIRNVVVVGPSGSGKTSLIEHLIAESGAIDRPGTVSSGSTVCDRDPAAISHKRS' A
#
# COMPACT_ATOMS: atom_id res chain seq x y z
N MET A 1 6.85 -4.18 -9.60
CA MET A 1 7.11 -3.81 -8.20
C MET A 1 7.14 -5.08 -7.36
N THR A 2 8.25 -5.32 -6.68
CA THR A 2 8.47 -6.51 -5.84
C THR A 2 8.35 -6.06 -4.39
N VAL A 3 7.35 -6.58 -3.68
CA VAL A 3 7.29 -6.39 -2.22
C VAL A 3 8.35 -7.30 -1.63
N LYS A 4 9.27 -6.72 -0.86
CA LYS A 4 10.22 -7.51 -0.08
C LYS A 4 9.40 -8.25 0.97
N GLN A 5 9.52 -9.58 0.99
CA GLN A 5 9.04 -10.35 2.12
C GLN A 5 9.80 -9.81 3.34
N ALA A 6 9.12 -9.08 4.21
CA ALA A 6 9.72 -8.68 5.47
C ALA A 6 9.95 -9.96 6.26
N ASP A 7 11.22 -10.30 6.51
CA ASP A 7 11.62 -11.23 7.58
C ASP A 7 11.42 -10.53 8.94
N ALA A 8 10.24 -9.94 9.12
CA ALA A 8 9.84 -9.32 10.36
C ALA A 8 9.42 -10.46 11.28
N ALA A 9 10.19 -10.64 12.36
CA ALA A 9 9.79 -11.49 13.47
C ALA A 9 8.31 -11.21 13.77
N GLN A 10 7.49 -12.26 13.72
CA GLN A 10 6.06 -12.12 14.00
C GLN A 10 5.89 -11.43 15.36
N PRO A 11 5.03 -10.40 15.47
CA PRO A 11 4.87 -9.68 16.72
C PRO A 11 4.49 -10.67 17.82
N SER A 12 5.36 -10.80 18.82
CA SER A 12 5.20 -11.74 19.94
C SER A 12 4.16 -11.28 20.96
N ASP A 13 3.81 -10.00 20.94
CA ASP A 13 2.78 -9.37 21.77
C ASP A 13 1.73 -8.69 20.88
N PRO A 14 0.44 -9.05 21.00
CA PRO A 14 -0.67 -8.37 20.31
C PRO A 14 -0.71 -6.85 20.50
N SER A 15 -0.16 -6.31 21.60
CA SER A 15 -0.10 -4.87 21.86
C SER A 15 0.71 -4.09 20.80
N LEU A 16 1.56 -4.78 20.06
CA LEU A 16 2.39 -4.23 18.98
C LEU A 16 1.65 -4.14 17.64
N ILE A 17 0.49 -4.77 17.49
CA ILE A 17 -0.27 -4.80 16.23
C ILE A 17 -1.16 -3.55 16.11
N ARG A 18 -1.08 -2.85 14.97
CA ARG A 18 -1.93 -1.70 14.66
C ARG A 18 -2.77 -1.96 13.41
N ASN A 19 -4.06 -2.18 13.63
CA ASN A 19 -5.03 -2.31 12.54
C ASN A 19 -5.51 -0.91 12.13
N VAL A 20 -5.26 -0.53 10.88
CA VAL A 20 -5.59 0.79 10.36
C VAL A 20 -6.39 0.64 9.07
N VAL A 21 -7.41 1.48 8.90
CA VAL A 21 -8.20 1.59 7.67
C VAL A 21 -8.15 3.05 7.19
N VAL A 22 -7.93 3.24 5.89
CA VAL A 22 -7.93 4.56 5.24
C VAL A 22 -9.20 4.69 4.40
N VAL A 23 -10.06 5.66 4.71
CA VAL A 23 -11.35 5.89 4.04
C VAL A 23 -11.43 7.32 3.55
N GLY A 24 -12.01 7.52 2.37
CA GLY A 24 -12.19 8.83 1.75
C GLY A 24 -12.75 8.73 0.33
N PRO A 25 -13.25 9.85 -0.23
CA PRO A 25 -13.81 9.89 -1.58
C PRO A 25 -12.86 9.37 -2.65
N SER A 26 -13.39 8.92 -3.79
CA SER A 26 -12.55 8.48 -4.91
C SER A 26 -11.61 9.60 -5.37
N GLY A 27 -10.34 9.28 -5.58
CA GLY A 27 -9.33 10.27 -5.98
C GLY A 27 -8.80 11.16 -4.85
N SER A 28 -9.19 10.94 -3.59
CA SER A 28 -8.66 11.70 -2.44
C SER A 28 -7.21 11.36 -2.06
N GLY A 29 -6.53 10.51 -2.83
CA GLY A 29 -5.12 10.15 -2.60
C GLY A 29 -4.89 8.98 -1.63
N LYS A 30 -5.90 8.15 -1.35
CA LYS A 30 -5.79 6.99 -0.44
C LYS A 30 -4.67 6.02 -0.84
N THR A 31 -4.67 5.58 -2.10
CA THR A 31 -3.62 4.69 -2.61
C THR A 31 -2.25 5.34 -2.50
N SER A 32 -2.11 6.61 -2.88
CA SER A 32 -0.82 7.32 -2.78
C SER A 32 -0.30 7.38 -1.35
N LEU A 33 -1.17 7.66 -0.36
CA LEU A 33 -0.79 7.65 1.05
C LEU A 33 -0.29 6.27 1.49
N ILE A 34 -1.01 5.21 1.13
CA ILE A 34 -0.65 3.84 1.51
C ILE A 34 0.69 3.43 0.86
N GLU A 35 0.93 3.78 -0.41
CA GLU A 35 2.20 3.51 -1.09
C GLU A 35 3.39 4.16 -0.36
N HIS A 36 3.23 5.38 0.12
CA HIS A 36 4.27 6.05 0.91
C HIS A 36 4.49 5.38 2.27
N LEU A 37 3.44 4.91 2.95
CA LEU A 37 3.56 4.18 4.21
C LEU A 37 4.30 2.84 4.04
N ILE A 38 4.00 2.11 2.96
CA ILE A 38 4.67 0.84 2.64
C ILE A 38 6.15 1.07 2.26
N ALA A 39 6.45 2.18 1.58
CA ALA A 39 7.82 2.56 1.27
C ALA A 39 8.62 2.93 2.53
N GLU A 40 8.02 3.71 3.43
CA GLU A 40 8.64 4.10 4.70
C GLU A 40 8.85 2.90 5.63
N SER A 41 7.98 1.89 5.56
CA SER A 41 8.17 0.64 6.30
C SER A 41 9.30 -0.24 5.73
N GLY A 42 9.94 0.16 4.64
CA GLY A 42 11.00 -0.59 3.96
C GLY A 42 10.52 -1.85 3.21
N ALA A 43 9.20 -2.06 3.11
CA ALA A 43 8.64 -3.23 2.43
C ALA A 43 8.77 -3.14 0.90
N ILE A 44 8.97 -1.94 0.36
CA ILE A 44 9.21 -1.66 -1.07
C ILE A 44 10.32 -0.61 -1.19
N ASP A 45 11.10 -0.67 -2.28
CA ASP A 45 12.21 0.27 -2.48
C ASP A 45 11.76 1.68 -2.88
N ARG A 46 10.57 1.80 -3.49
CA ARG A 46 10.01 3.07 -3.97
C ARG A 46 8.48 3.00 -4.02
N PRO A 47 7.75 4.07 -3.64
CA PRO A 47 6.30 4.14 -3.79
C PRO A 47 5.89 4.07 -5.27
N GLY A 48 4.87 3.26 -5.56
CA GLY A 48 4.22 3.23 -6.87
C GLY A 48 3.30 4.44 -7.07
N THR A 49 2.84 4.65 -8.31
CA THR A 49 1.91 5.74 -8.63
C THR A 49 0.64 5.22 -9.27
N VAL A 50 -0.50 5.78 -8.87
CA VAL A 50 -1.83 5.43 -9.41
C VAL A 50 -1.89 5.65 -10.92
N SER A 51 -1.26 6.72 -11.42
CA SER A 51 -1.24 7.06 -12.84
C SER A 51 -0.54 6.01 -13.72
N SER A 52 0.46 5.33 -13.17
CA SER A 52 1.22 4.27 -13.86
C SER A 52 0.69 2.86 -13.57
N GLY A 53 -0.33 2.71 -12.73
CA GLY A 53 -0.86 1.40 -12.33
C GLY A 53 0.17 0.53 -11.60
N SER A 54 1.18 1.15 -10.99
CA SER A 54 2.29 0.42 -10.35
C SER A 54 2.11 0.21 -8.85
N THR A 55 0.99 0.67 -8.27
CA THR A 55 0.73 0.64 -6.83
C THR A 55 0.52 -0.79 -6.31
N VAL A 56 0.94 -1.05 -5.08
CA VAL A 56 0.77 -2.33 -4.38
C VAL A 56 -0.71 -2.60 -4.07
N CYS A 57 -1.48 -1.58 -3.70
CA CYS A 57 -2.88 -1.75 -3.29
C CYS A 57 -3.82 -2.19 -4.43
N ASP A 58 -3.55 -1.79 -5.67
CA ASP A 58 -4.52 -1.87 -6.78
C ASP A 58 -4.04 -2.81 -7.91
N ARG A 59 -3.73 -4.07 -7.58
CA ARG A 59 -3.16 -5.05 -8.54
C ARG A 59 -4.20 -5.77 -9.42
N ASP A 60 -5.48 -5.44 -9.29
CA ASP A 60 -6.54 -5.93 -10.18
C ASP A 60 -6.49 -5.15 -11.52
N PRO A 61 -6.48 -5.83 -12.68
CA PRO A 61 -6.58 -5.18 -13.99
C PRO A 61 -7.72 -4.14 -14.11
N ALA A 62 -8.85 -4.38 -13.46
CA ALA A 62 -9.98 -3.45 -13.44
C ALA A 62 -9.68 -2.17 -12.65
N ALA A 63 -8.98 -2.28 -11.52
CA ALA A 63 -8.57 -1.12 -10.71
C ALA A 63 -7.55 -0.24 -11.45
N ILE A 64 -6.61 -0.86 -12.18
CA ILE A 64 -5.60 -0.17 -13.00
C ILE A 64 -6.26 0.58 -14.16
N SER A 65 -7.21 -0.05 -14.86
CA SER A 65 -7.91 0.55 -16.00
C SER A 65 -8.74 1.77 -15.58
N HIS A 66 -9.44 1.67 -14.44
CA HIS A 66 -10.35 2.71 -14.00
C HIS A 66 -9.68 3.83 -13.21
N LYS A 67 -8.43 3.66 -12.72
CA LYS A 67 -7.75 4.63 -11.82
C LYS A 67 -8.65 5.08 -10.66
N ARG A 68 -9.55 4.20 -10.22
CA ARG A 68 -10.55 4.46 -9.18
C ARG A 68 -10.08 3.79 -7.90
N SER A 69 -9.71 4.61 -6.94
CA SER A 69 -9.49 4.26 -5.53
C SER A 69 -10.21 5.27 -4.67
#